data_AF-A0A7C5HDJ0-F1
#
_entry.id   AF-A0A7C5HDJ0-F1
#
_cell.length_a   1.000
_cell.length_b   1.000
_cell.length_c   1.000
_cell.angle_alpha   90.00
_cell.angle_beta   90.00
_cell.angle_gamma   90.00
#
_symmetry.space_group_name_H-M   'P 1'
#
loop_
_entity.id
_entity.type
_entity.pdbx_description
1 polymer ?
#
loop_
_entity_poly.entity_id
_entity_poly.type
_entity_poly.pdbx_seq_one_letter_code
_entity_poly.pdbx_strand_id
1 'polypeptide(L)'
;MELPVIALPKVDLPFDIPVLLHPPIDHFAIAIPVVILLLEFYNLFARRKSIGAFSFLLLILTVIIFLGAYLTGTTDGKEAYDLLTPEGQEALKSHKLLGTYLLLGTGVVLFFKLLAMTGKSYFKFFFFVLLLGLIAGTFEQGEHGGELVYKYGANVERVKALDDELFDVKEELEDATAAQAEVKTEAKQTVPASTTIETPEKKQDTINTADTQTAVPTPVTIETPEKKTDSANATVETLLDSA
;
A
#
# COMPACT_ATOMS: atom_id res chain seq x y z
N MET A 1 -15.71 -19.70 -1.06
CA MET A 1 -16.21 -19.92 -2.44
C MET A 1 -15.47 -18.93 -3.32
N GLU A 2 -14.81 -19.38 -4.38
CA GLU A 2 -14.08 -18.48 -5.28
C GLU A 2 -15.07 -17.67 -6.11
N LEU A 3 -14.94 -16.34 -6.09
CA LEU A 3 -15.75 -15.45 -6.91
C LEU A 3 -15.25 -15.46 -8.36
N PRO A 4 -16.13 -15.35 -9.36
CA PRO A 4 -15.70 -15.23 -10.75
C PRO A 4 -14.83 -13.99 -10.96
N VAL A 5 -13.74 -14.10 -11.73
CA VAL A 5 -12.89 -12.95 -12.05
C VAL A 5 -13.60 -12.02 -13.03
N ILE A 6 -13.70 -10.73 -12.69
CA ILE A 6 -14.26 -9.68 -13.56
C ILE A 6 -13.15 -8.68 -13.86
N ALA A 7 -12.80 -8.52 -15.13
CA ALA A 7 -11.88 -7.47 -15.58
C ALA A 7 -12.67 -6.21 -15.95
N LEU A 8 -12.43 -5.11 -15.24
CA LEU A 8 -12.91 -3.80 -15.65
C LEU A 8 -11.96 -3.20 -16.72
N PRO A 9 -12.48 -2.38 -17.66
CA PRO A 9 -11.63 -1.72 -18.64
C PRO A 9 -10.62 -0.80 -17.93
N LYS A 10 -9.37 -0.80 -18.40
CA LYS A 10 -8.34 0.13 -17.94
C LYS A 10 -8.75 1.55 -18.36
N VAL A 11 -8.76 2.47 -17.39
CA VAL A 11 -9.03 3.89 -17.61
C VAL A 11 -7.75 4.66 -17.31
N ASP A 12 -7.14 5.23 -18.35
CA ASP A 12 -5.97 6.09 -18.19
C ASP A 12 -6.44 7.48 -17.78
N LEU A 13 -6.05 7.90 -16.57
CA LEU A 13 -6.35 9.24 -16.06
C LEU A 13 -5.28 10.23 -16.53
N PRO A 14 -5.63 11.49 -16.80
CA PRO A 14 -4.66 12.51 -17.21
C PRO A 14 -3.83 13.06 -16.03
N PHE A 15 -3.88 12.42 -14.87
CA PHE A 15 -3.19 12.80 -13.64
C PHE A 15 -2.85 11.57 -12.80
N ASP A 16 -1.84 11.71 -11.93
CA ASP A 16 -1.43 10.66 -11.01
C ASP A 16 -2.29 10.65 -9.74
N ILE A 17 -2.62 9.45 -9.27
CA ILE A 17 -3.33 9.26 -8.01
C ILE A 17 -2.28 9.16 -6.88
N PRO A 18 -2.38 9.98 -5.82
CA PRO A 18 -1.48 9.88 -4.67
C PRO A 18 -1.58 8.52 -3.99
N VAL A 19 -0.44 7.97 -3.59
CA VAL A 19 -0.37 6.76 -2.75
C VAL A 19 -0.98 7.01 -1.37
N LEU A 20 -1.48 5.95 -0.73
CA LEU A 20 -2.11 5.95 0.59
C LEU A 20 -3.41 6.75 0.67
N LEU A 21 -3.99 7.12 -0.47
CA LEU A 21 -5.29 7.77 -0.52
C LEU A 21 -6.44 6.78 -0.35
N HIS A 22 -6.19 5.47 -0.49
CA HIS A 22 -7.21 4.43 -0.40
C HIS A 22 -7.89 4.37 0.99
N PRO A 23 -7.16 4.24 2.12
CA PRO A 23 -7.82 4.08 3.41
C PRO A 23 -8.73 5.26 3.78
N PRO A 24 -8.36 6.54 3.61
CA PRO A 24 -9.28 7.65 3.87
C PRO A 24 -10.58 7.58 3.06
N ILE A 25 -10.53 7.16 1.79
CA ILE A 25 -11.72 7.03 0.95
C ILE A 25 -12.59 5.85 1.41
N ASP A 26 -11.99 4.74 1.82
CA ASP A 26 -12.72 3.55 2.28
C ASP A 26 -13.57 3.83 3.53
N HIS A 27 -13.11 4.70 4.43
CA HIS A 27 -13.92 5.11 5.59
C HIS A 27 -15.26 5.70 5.17
N PHE A 28 -15.28 6.50 4.11
CA PHE A 28 -16.54 7.03 3.56
C PHE A 28 -17.33 5.95 2.81
N ALA A 29 -16.64 5.05 2.09
CA ALA A 29 -17.27 3.92 1.41
C ALA A 29 -18.03 3.01 2.40
N ILE A 30 -17.49 2.83 3.61
CA ILE A 30 -18.12 2.09 4.72
C ILE A 30 -19.24 2.90 5.38
N ALA A 31 -18.96 4.16 5.75
CA ALA A 31 -19.87 4.93 6.61
C ALA A 31 -21.15 5.39 5.89
N ILE A 32 -21.07 5.83 4.62
CA ILE A 32 -22.22 6.43 3.93
C ILE A 32 -23.36 5.42 3.72
N PRO A 33 -23.13 4.16 3.27
CA PRO A 33 -24.20 3.16 3.16
C PRO A 33 -24.94 2.93 4.48
N VAL A 34 -24.24 2.94 5.62
CA VAL A 34 -24.86 2.83 6.95
C VAL A 34 -25.76 4.04 7.23
N VAL A 35 -25.30 5.26 6.94
CA VAL A 35 -26.11 6.48 7.06
C VAL A 35 -27.36 6.42 6.18
N ILE A 36 -27.23 5.92 4.93
CA ILE A 36 -28.36 5.72 4.02
C ILE A 36 -29.37 4.74 4.62
N LEU A 37 -28.91 3.62 5.18
CA LEU A 37 -29.78 2.63 5.82
C LEU A 37 -30.57 3.26 6.98
N LEU A 38 -29.91 4.03 7.84
CA LEU A 38 -30.56 4.72 8.95
C LEU A 38 -31.60 5.75 8.47
N LEU A 39 -31.28 6.53 7.44
CA LEU A 39 -32.21 7.49 6.85
C LEU A 39 -33.43 6.80 6.22
N GLU A 40 -33.21 5.73 5.47
CA GLU A 40 -34.29 4.97 4.84
C GLU A 40 -35.16 4.27 5.86
N PHE A 41 -34.57 3.69 6.91
CA PHE A 41 -35.29 3.11 8.03
C PHE A 41 -36.17 4.15 8.73
N TYR A 42 -35.62 5.33 9.04
CA TYR A 42 -36.40 6.44 9.60
C TYR A 42 -37.51 6.90 8.63
N ASN A 43 -37.24 6.91 7.33
CA ASN A 43 -38.21 7.33 6.31
C ASN A 43 -39.41 6.36 6.18
N LEU A 44 -39.28 5.09 6.60
CA LEU A 44 -40.41 4.16 6.67
C LEU A 44 -41.53 4.70 7.58
N PHE A 45 -41.16 5.36 8.67
CA PHE A 45 -42.08 5.95 9.65
C PHE A 45 -42.43 7.40 9.30
N ALA A 46 -41.43 8.22 8.95
CA ALA A 46 -41.62 9.64 8.70
C ALA A 46 -42.34 9.95 7.37
N ARG A 47 -42.21 9.05 6.38
CA ARG A 47 -42.82 9.16 5.04
C ARG A 47 -42.57 10.52 4.35
N ARG A 48 -41.40 11.11 4.57
CA ARG A 48 -41.03 12.43 4.02
C ARG A 48 -40.29 12.26 2.71
N LYS A 49 -40.80 12.88 1.64
CA LYS A 49 -40.16 12.85 0.31
C LYS A 49 -38.74 13.42 0.33
N SER A 50 -38.46 14.44 1.16
CA SER A 50 -37.14 15.04 1.30
C SER A 50 -36.08 14.05 1.79
N ILE A 51 -36.43 13.16 2.72
CA ILE A 51 -35.50 12.15 3.26
C ILE A 51 -35.16 11.13 2.17
N GLY A 52 -36.16 10.67 1.42
CA GLY A 52 -35.93 9.75 0.29
C GLY A 52 -35.13 10.37 -0.86
N ALA A 53 -35.24 11.68 -1.08
CA ALA A 53 -34.41 12.40 -2.05
C ALA A 53 -32.97 12.56 -1.55
N PHE A 54 -32.80 12.90 -0.27
CA PHE A 54 -31.47 13.03 0.33
C PHE A 54 -30.71 11.70 0.37
N SER A 55 -31.37 10.60 0.75
CA SER A 55 -30.76 9.26 0.70
C SER A 55 -30.38 8.83 -0.72
N PHE A 56 -31.16 9.23 -1.73
CA PHE A 56 -30.81 9.00 -3.13
C PHE A 56 -29.56 9.77 -3.54
N LEU A 57 -29.42 11.04 -3.13
CA LEU A 57 -28.20 11.82 -3.38
C LEU A 57 -26.98 11.20 -2.68
N LEU A 58 -27.12 10.75 -1.44
CA LEU A 58 -26.06 10.03 -0.74
C LEU A 58 -25.69 8.73 -1.46
N LEU A 59 -26.66 8.03 -2.06
CA LEU A 59 -26.38 6.80 -2.80
C LEU A 59 -25.62 7.07 -4.10
N ILE A 60 -25.88 8.18 -4.79
CA ILE A 60 -25.05 8.63 -5.91
C ILE A 60 -23.62 8.91 -5.42
N LEU A 61 -23.49 9.62 -4.30
CA LEU A 61 -22.19 9.87 -3.68
C LEU A 61 -21.47 8.57 -3.30
N THR A 62 -22.19 7.56 -2.80
CA THR A 62 -21.65 6.21 -2.54
C THR A 62 -21.03 5.62 -3.80
N VAL A 63 -21.71 5.64 -4.94
CA VAL A 63 -21.16 5.11 -6.20
C VAL A 63 -19.86 5.82 -6.58
N ILE A 64 -19.82 7.15 -6.45
CA ILE A 64 -18.62 7.95 -6.73
C ILE A 64 -17.47 7.58 -5.78
N ILE A 65 -17.76 7.39 -4.49
CA ILE A 65 -16.76 7.04 -3.48
C ILE A 65 -16.23 5.62 -3.68
N PHE A 66 -17.09 4.64 -4.00
CA PHE A 66 -16.64 3.29 -4.33
C PHE A 66 -15.77 3.28 -5.59
N LEU A 67 -16.08 4.11 -6.58
CA LEU A 67 -15.22 4.29 -7.76
C LEU A 67 -13.87 4.90 -7.34
N GLY A 68 -13.89 5.92 -6.49
CA GLY A 68 -12.67 6.50 -5.91
C GLY A 68 -11.83 5.45 -5.17
N ALA A 69 -12.44 4.65 -4.31
CA ALA A 69 -11.80 3.58 -3.56
C ALA A 69 -11.19 2.52 -4.48
N TYR A 70 -11.90 2.13 -5.55
CA TYR A 70 -11.37 1.20 -6.53
C TYR A 70 -10.13 1.74 -7.25
N LEU A 71 -10.17 3.01 -7.67
CA LEU A 71 -9.05 3.65 -8.36
C LEU A 71 -7.83 3.81 -7.45
N THR A 72 -8.03 4.34 -6.23
CA THR A 72 -6.94 4.51 -5.27
C THR A 72 -6.38 3.18 -4.78
N GLY A 73 -7.23 2.19 -4.52
CA GLY A 73 -6.82 0.85 -4.11
C GLY A 73 -6.07 0.09 -5.23
N THR A 74 -6.40 0.36 -6.49
CA THR A 74 -5.63 -0.18 -7.63
C THR A 74 -4.22 0.42 -7.70
N THR A 75 -4.08 1.71 -7.42
CA THR A 75 -2.77 2.37 -7.33
C THR A 75 -1.97 1.82 -6.16
N ASP A 76 -2.53 1.86 -4.95
CA ASP A 76 -1.86 1.39 -3.72
C ASP A 76 -1.50 -0.10 -3.81
N GLY A 77 -2.38 -0.92 -4.39
CA GLY A 77 -2.14 -2.34 -4.60
C GLY A 77 -0.99 -2.63 -5.56
N LYS A 78 -0.83 -1.87 -6.65
CA LYS A 78 0.28 -2.04 -7.60
C LYS A 78 1.62 -1.74 -6.97
N GLU A 79 1.72 -0.64 -6.23
CA GLU A 79 2.94 -0.23 -5.54
C GLU A 79 3.33 -1.21 -4.42
N ALA A 80 2.34 -1.83 -3.76
CA ALA A 80 2.57 -2.80 -2.71
C ALA A 80 2.83 -4.23 -3.22
N TYR A 81 2.35 -4.61 -4.41
CA TYR A 81 2.24 -6.01 -4.84
C TYR A 81 3.55 -6.80 -4.73
N ASP A 82 4.64 -6.24 -5.25
CA ASP A 82 5.95 -6.90 -5.28
C ASP A 82 6.63 -6.96 -3.90
N LEU A 83 6.14 -6.17 -2.94
CA LEU A 83 6.62 -6.13 -1.56
C LEU A 83 5.90 -7.12 -0.64
N LEU A 84 4.78 -7.70 -1.10
CA LEU A 84 3.97 -8.65 -0.32
C LEU A 84 4.55 -10.07 -0.40
N THR A 85 4.27 -10.88 0.64
CA THR A 85 4.49 -12.33 0.57
C THR A 85 3.55 -12.98 -0.45
N PRO A 86 3.79 -14.23 -0.90
CA PRO A 86 2.86 -14.94 -1.79
C PRO A 86 1.42 -14.98 -1.26
N GLU A 87 1.25 -15.19 0.04
CA GLU A 87 -0.07 -15.17 0.71
C GLU A 87 -0.67 -13.75 0.69
N GLY A 88 0.16 -12.72 0.88
CA GLY A 88 -0.26 -11.33 0.78
C GLY A 88 -0.71 -10.94 -0.63
N GLN A 89 -0.03 -11.43 -1.67
CA GLN A 89 -0.43 -11.21 -3.06
C GLN A 89 -1.78 -11.85 -3.38
N GLU A 90 -2.03 -13.06 -2.87
CA GLU A 90 -3.33 -13.73 -3.02
C GLU A 90 -4.44 -12.98 -2.26
N ALA A 91 -4.15 -12.56 -1.02
CA ALA A 91 -5.07 -11.74 -0.23
C ALA A 91 -5.39 -10.42 -0.93
N LEU A 92 -4.40 -9.74 -1.51
CA LEU A 92 -4.59 -8.49 -2.28
C LEU A 92 -5.47 -8.72 -3.51
N LYS A 93 -5.26 -9.83 -4.25
CA LYS A 93 -6.12 -10.19 -5.40
C LYS A 93 -7.56 -10.44 -4.97
N SER A 94 -7.76 -11.19 -3.90
CA SER A 94 -9.09 -11.46 -3.34
C SER A 94 -9.77 -10.16 -2.88
N HIS A 95 -9.03 -9.29 -2.20
CA HIS A 95 -9.51 -7.98 -1.75
C HIS A 95 -9.91 -7.10 -2.93
N LYS A 96 -9.09 -7.02 -3.99
CA LYS A 96 -9.41 -6.30 -5.22
C LYS A 96 -10.64 -6.87 -5.92
N LEU A 97 -10.77 -8.19 -5.94
CA LEU A 97 -11.92 -8.86 -6.56
C LEU A 97 -13.22 -8.53 -5.83
N LEU A 98 -13.25 -8.68 -4.50
CA LEU A 98 -14.42 -8.34 -3.69
C LEU A 98 -14.75 -6.84 -3.80
N GLY A 99 -13.75 -5.97 -3.77
CA GLY A 99 -13.92 -4.53 -4.00
C GLY A 99 -14.56 -4.21 -5.36
N THR A 100 -14.20 -4.95 -6.41
CA THR A 100 -14.82 -4.84 -7.75
C THR A 100 -16.29 -5.24 -7.72
N TYR A 101 -16.63 -6.34 -7.03
CA TYR A 101 -18.02 -6.76 -6.86
C TYR A 101 -18.85 -5.73 -6.08
N LEU A 102 -18.28 -5.13 -5.03
CA LEU A 102 -18.97 -4.11 -4.27
C LEU A 102 -19.20 -2.84 -5.08
N LEU A 103 -18.20 -2.40 -5.86
CA LEU A 103 -18.35 -1.28 -6.80
C LEU A 103 -19.52 -1.52 -7.76
N LEU A 104 -19.56 -2.67 -8.44
CA LEU A 104 -20.67 -3.03 -9.32
C LEU A 104 -21.99 -3.15 -8.54
N GLY A 105 -21.93 -3.70 -7.34
CA GLY A 105 -23.04 -3.82 -6.40
C GLY A 105 -23.67 -2.47 -6.06
N THR A 106 -22.88 -1.41 -5.88
CA THR A 106 -23.43 -0.06 -5.64
C THR A 106 -24.29 0.43 -6.80
N GLY A 107 -23.90 0.12 -8.05
CA GLY A 107 -24.71 0.40 -9.25
C GLY A 107 -26.04 -0.36 -9.24
N VAL A 108 -26.03 -1.63 -8.83
CA VAL A 108 -27.26 -2.44 -8.68
C VAL A 108 -28.16 -1.86 -7.58
N VAL A 109 -27.60 -1.49 -6.42
CA VAL A 109 -28.36 -0.86 -5.33
C VAL A 109 -28.97 0.46 -5.78
N LEU A 110 -28.23 1.29 -6.52
CA LEU A 110 -28.72 2.55 -7.10
C LEU A 110 -29.87 2.32 -8.09
N PHE A 111 -29.75 1.32 -8.96
CA PHE A 111 -30.82 0.93 -9.89
C PHE A 111 -32.09 0.51 -9.14
N PHE A 112 -31.97 -0.32 -8.10
CA PHE A 112 -33.12 -0.71 -7.29
C PHE A 112 -33.70 0.45 -6.48
N LYS A 113 -32.89 1.42 -6.06
CA LYS A 113 -33.39 2.66 -5.45
C LYS A 113 -34.27 3.45 -6.42
N LEU A 114 -33.86 3.59 -7.69
CA LEU A 114 -34.69 4.23 -8.72
C LEU A 114 -36.02 3.48 -8.92
N LEU A 115 -36.01 2.14 -8.96
CA LEU A 115 -37.22 1.35 -9.03
C LEU A 115 -38.10 1.51 -7.78
N ALA A 116 -37.50 1.57 -6.59
CA ALA A 116 -38.22 1.77 -5.33
C ALA A 116 -38.96 3.11 -5.27
N MET A 117 -38.45 4.14 -5.97
CA MET A 117 -39.10 5.45 -6.09
C MET A 117 -40.39 5.42 -6.92
N THR A 118 -40.64 4.36 -7.71
CA THR A 118 -41.94 4.16 -8.40
C THR A 118 -43.10 3.86 -7.45
N GLY A 119 -42.81 3.62 -6.17
CA GLY A 119 -43.81 3.43 -5.12
C GLY A 119 -44.21 1.98 -4.86
N LYS A 120 -43.78 1.03 -5.70
CA LYS A 120 -44.12 -0.39 -5.52
C LYS A 120 -43.36 -1.01 -4.34
N SER A 121 -44.09 -1.70 -3.47
CA SER A 121 -43.56 -2.21 -2.18
C SER A 121 -42.42 -3.23 -2.35
N TYR A 122 -42.53 -4.13 -3.33
CA TYR A 122 -41.51 -5.16 -3.56
C TYR A 122 -40.16 -4.57 -3.98
N PHE A 123 -40.13 -3.47 -4.77
CA PHE A 123 -38.88 -2.80 -5.11
C PHE A 123 -38.21 -2.16 -3.90
N LYS A 124 -38.99 -1.62 -2.95
CA LYS A 124 -38.47 -1.12 -1.67
C LYS A 124 -37.84 -2.26 -0.87
N PHE A 125 -38.52 -3.40 -0.79
CA PHE A 125 -38.00 -4.58 -0.11
C PHE A 125 -36.66 -5.03 -0.71
N PHE A 126 -36.58 -5.20 -2.04
CA PHE A 126 -35.32 -5.57 -2.71
C PHE A 126 -34.22 -4.55 -2.50
N PHE A 127 -34.53 -3.26 -2.58
CA PHE A 127 -33.57 -2.20 -2.27
C PHE A 127 -33.00 -2.34 -0.85
N PHE A 128 -33.83 -2.56 0.16
CA PHE A 128 -33.35 -2.76 1.55
C PHE A 128 -32.46 -3.99 1.69
N VAL A 129 -32.86 -5.12 1.11
CA VAL A 129 -32.07 -6.37 1.15
C VAL A 129 -30.72 -6.17 0.48
N LEU A 130 -30.69 -5.53 -0.70
CA LEU A 130 -29.45 -5.25 -1.41
C LEU A 130 -28.56 -4.26 -0.67
N LEU A 131 -29.13 -3.23 -0.04
CA LEU A 131 -28.38 -2.26 0.77
C LEU A 131 -27.76 -2.94 2.01
N LEU A 132 -28.49 -3.83 2.67
CA LEU A 132 -27.97 -4.64 3.77
C LEU A 132 -26.83 -5.55 3.30
N GLY A 133 -26.98 -6.21 2.16
CA GLY A 133 -25.93 -7.03 1.55
C GLY A 133 -24.69 -6.21 1.20
N LEU A 134 -24.86 -5.00 0.65
CA LEU A 134 -23.76 -4.07 0.38
C LEU A 134 -23.02 -3.71 1.67
N ILE A 135 -23.73 -3.35 2.74
CA ILE A 135 -23.11 -3.01 4.03
C ILE A 135 -22.33 -4.20 4.59
N ALA A 136 -22.93 -5.39 4.60
CA ALA A 136 -22.26 -6.59 5.08
C ALA A 136 -20.97 -6.88 4.30
N GLY A 137 -21.04 -6.86 2.97
CA GLY A 137 -19.86 -7.07 2.13
C GLY A 137 -18.82 -5.96 2.28
N THR A 138 -19.23 -4.72 2.57
CA THR A 138 -18.29 -3.61 2.81
C THR A 138 -17.58 -3.75 4.16
N PHE A 139 -18.22 -4.30 5.18
CA PHE A 139 -17.54 -4.64 6.45
C PHE A 139 -16.55 -5.79 6.27
N GLU A 140 -16.92 -6.84 5.53
CA GLU A 140 -16.00 -7.93 5.19
C GLU A 140 -14.80 -7.42 4.36
N GLN A 141 -15.03 -6.51 3.42
CA GLN A 141 -13.96 -5.83 2.68
C GLN A 141 -13.03 -5.04 3.60
N GLY A 142 -13.58 -4.32 4.58
CA GLY A 142 -12.81 -3.58 5.57
C GLY A 142 -11.94 -4.49 6.45
N GLU A 143 -12.46 -5.65 6.85
CA GLU A 143 -11.71 -6.66 7.60
C GLU A 143 -10.55 -7.22 6.76
N HIS A 144 -10.82 -7.68 5.53
CA HIS A 144 -9.79 -8.16 4.63
C HIS A 144 -8.73 -7.10 4.31
N GLY A 145 -9.13 -5.84 4.14
CA GLY A 145 -8.20 -4.72 3.94
C GLY A 145 -7.33 -4.48 5.16
N GLY A 146 -7.90 -4.58 6.37
CA GLY A 146 -7.15 -4.54 7.62
C GLY A 146 -6.12 -5.67 7.71
N GLU A 147 -6.53 -6.91 7.47
CA GLU A 147 -5.60 -8.05 7.45
C GLU A 147 -4.48 -7.85 6.43
N LEU A 148 -4.80 -7.31 5.25
CA LEU A 148 -3.80 -7.05 4.21
C LEU A 148 -2.72 -6.09 4.69
N VAL A 149 -3.08 -5.04 5.42
CA VAL A 149 -2.12 -4.07 5.95
C VAL A 149 -1.37 -4.61 7.17
N TYR A 150 -2.10 -5.17 8.14
CA TYR A 150 -1.52 -5.54 9.43
C TYR A 150 -0.80 -6.90 9.41
N LYS A 151 -1.31 -7.88 8.68
CA LYS A 151 -0.77 -9.25 8.66
C LYS A 151 0.18 -9.49 7.48
N TYR A 152 -0.17 -9.00 6.30
CA TYR A 152 0.53 -9.36 5.05
C TYR A 152 1.35 -8.23 4.42
N GLY A 153 1.10 -6.97 4.80
CA GLY A 153 1.77 -5.79 4.25
C GLY A 153 3.27 -5.77 4.55
N ALA A 154 3.89 -4.58 4.46
CA ALA A 154 5.20 -4.34 5.10
C ALA A 154 5.12 -4.42 6.65
N ASN A 155 4.14 -5.15 7.18
CA ASN A 155 4.14 -5.88 8.41
C ASN A 155 4.52 -4.94 9.54
N VAL A 156 3.60 -4.03 9.90
CA VAL A 156 3.79 -3.11 11.04
C VAL A 156 4.24 -3.90 12.27
N GLU A 157 3.80 -5.15 12.43
CA GLU A 157 4.30 -6.08 13.45
C GLU A 157 5.76 -6.48 13.24
N ARG A 158 6.19 -6.84 12.03
CA ARG A 158 7.59 -7.15 11.71
C ARG A 158 8.50 -5.93 11.72
N VAL A 159 8.04 -4.76 11.27
CA VAL A 159 8.78 -3.49 11.38
C VAL A 159 8.93 -3.13 12.84
N LYS A 160 7.88 -3.26 13.65
CA LYS A 160 7.97 -3.07 15.10
C LYS A 160 8.94 -4.08 15.75
N ALA A 161 8.87 -5.36 15.39
CA ALA A 161 9.79 -6.36 15.91
C ALA A 161 11.25 -6.10 15.49
N LEU A 162 11.47 -5.69 14.24
CA LEU A 162 12.81 -5.32 13.74
C LEU A 162 13.31 -4.02 14.37
N ASP A 163 12.44 -3.04 14.62
CA ASP A 163 12.79 -1.80 15.31
C ASP A 163 13.15 -2.06 16.78
N ASP A 164 12.42 -2.94 17.46
CA ASP A 164 12.71 -3.39 18.83
C ASP A 164 14.07 -4.14 18.85
N GLU A 165 14.32 -5.10 17.96
CA GLU A 165 15.62 -5.79 17.85
C GLU A 165 16.77 -4.82 17.50
N LEU A 166 16.54 -3.85 16.62
CA LEU A 166 17.53 -2.84 16.24
C LEU A 166 17.90 -1.95 17.44
N PHE A 167 16.93 -1.65 18.30
CA PHE A 167 17.16 -0.89 19.53
C PHE A 167 18.06 -1.67 20.49
N ASP A 168 17.71 -2.94 20.76
CA ASP A 168 18.49 -3.81 21.65
C ASP A 168 19.94 -3.98 21.16
N VAL A 169 20.13 -4.24 19.86
CA VAL A 169 21.47 -4.42 19.27
C VAL A 169 22.30 -3.13 19.32
N LYS A 170 21.67 -1.96 19.19
CA LYS A 170 22.38 -0.67 19.33
C LYS A 170 22.83 -0.44 20.77
N GLU A 171 22.01 -0.77 21.74
CA GLU A 171 22.37 -0.68 23.16
C GLU A 171 23.57 -1.60 23.47
N GLU A 172 23.52 -2.87 23.05
CA GLU A 172 24.64 -3.80 23.21
C GLU A 172 25.92 -3.32 22.51
N LEU A 173 25.80 -2.71 21.32
CA LEU A 173 26.93 -2.14 20.59
C LEU A 173 27.54 -0.95 21.34
N GLU A 174 26.72 -0.06 21.89
CA GLU A 174 27.17 1.09 22.68
C GLU A 174 27.88 0.63 23.95
N ASP A 175 27.35 -0.36 24.66
CA ASP A 175 27.98 -0.96 25.84
C ASP A 175 29.30 -1.67 25.48
N ALA A 176 29.34 -2.43 24.39
CA ALA A 176 30.54 -3.09 23.93
C ALA A 176 31.62 -2.11 23.46
N THR A 177 31.23 -1.01 22.81
CA THR A 177 32.18 0.04 22.40
C THR A 177 32.68 0.86 23.59
N ALA A 178 31.85 1.11 24.59
CA ALA A 178 32.26 1.71 25.86
C ALA A 178 33.27 0.81 26.61
N ALA A 179 32.97 -0.49 26.74
CA ALA A 179 33.88 -1.45 27.36
C ALA A 179 35.21 -1.57 26.61
N GLN A 180 35.21 -1.54 25.27
CA GLN A 180 36.44 -1.51 24.48
C GLN A 180 37.25 -0.21 24.65
N ALA A 181 36.58 0.92 24.88
CA ALA A 181 37.23 2.18 25.18
C ALA A 181 37.87 2.17 26.59
N GLU A 182 37.24 1.56 27.57
CA GLU A 182 37.78 1.39 28.92
C GLU A 182 39.01 0.47 28.94
N VAL A 183 38.96 -0.68 28.26
CA VAL A 183 40.10 -1.61 28.14
C VAL A 183 41.30 -0.98 27.41
N LYS A 184 41.06 -0.13 26.39
CA LYS A 184 42.12 0.66 25.74
C LYS A 184 42.73 1.74 26.65
N THR A 185 41.98 2.22 27.62
CA THR A 185 42.43 3.24 28.56
C THR A 185 43.28 2.63 29.69
N GLU A 186 42.94 1.43 30.15
CA GLU A 186 43.72 0.67 31.13
C GLU A 186 45.04 0.11 30.56
N ALA A 187 45.07 -0.30 29.28
CA ALA A 187 46.30 -0.75 28.61
C ALA A 187 47.35 0.37 28.43
N LYS A 188 46.99 1.64 28.64
CA LYS A 188 47.90 2.80 28.49
C LYS A 188 48.51 3.26 29.82
N GLN A 189 48.15 2.66 30.95
CA GLN A 189 48.62 3.06 32.29
C GLN A 189 49.68 2.15 32.94
N THR A 190 50.20 1.13 32.24
CA THR A 190 51.24 0.23 32.79
C THR A 190 52.56 0.24 32.01
N VAL A 191 53.25 1.39 31.93
CA VAL A 191 54.73 1.42 31.78
C VAL A 191 55.30 2.67 32.46
N PRO A 192 56.24 2.56 33.44
CA PRO A 192 56.88 3.71 34.08
C PRO A 192 58.17 4.18 33.36
N ALA A 193 58.31 5.51 33.32
CA ALA A 193 59.51 6.36 33.43
C ALA A 193 60.73 6.25 32.46
N SER A 194 60.98 7.41 31.83
CA SER A 194 62.29 8.07 31.59
C SER A 194 63.20 7.61 30.44
N THR A 195 63.45 8.49 29.46
CA THR A 195 64.64 9.39 29.43
C THR A 195 64.72 10.17 28.09
N THR A 196 64.92 11.47 28.22
CA THR A 196 65.26 12.48 27.19
C THR A 196 66.60 12.19 26.49
N ILE A 197 66.76 12.51 25.19
CA ILE A 197 67.85 13.34 24.58
C ILE A 197 67.65 13.43 23.06
N GLU A 198 68.17 14.54 22.53
CA GLU A 198 67.97 15.29 21.30
C GLU A 198 68.45 14.67 19.97
N THR A 199 67.76 15.09 18.90
CA THR A 199 68.13 15.23 17.48
C THR A 199 69.41 16.09 17.33
N PRO A 200 70.35 15.89 16.35
CA PRO A 200 70.06 15.95 14.91
C PRO A 200 70.95 15.11 13.96
N GLU A 201 70.45 14.80 12.74
CA GLU A 201 71.03 15.31 11.49
C GLU A 201 70.18 14.94 10.26
N LYS A 202 70.24 15.82 9.27
CA LYS A 202 69.45 15.92 8.04
C LYS A 202 70.21 15.26 6.89
N LYS A 203 69.56 14.44 6.07
CA LYS A 203 69.91 14.36 4.65
C LYS A 203 68.71 14.00 3.78
N GLN A 204 68.55 14.81 2.74
CA GLN A 204 67.54 14.74 1.70
C GLN A 204 67.66 13.47 0.86
N ASP A 205 66.52 13.04 0.32
CA ASP A 205 66.24 12.88 -1.12
C ASP A 205 64.92 12.08 -1.22
N THR A 206 63.95 12.25 -2.11
CA THR A 206 63.55 13.16 -3.18
C THR A 206 62.12 12.70 -3.54
N ILE A 207 61.36 13.49 -4.32
CA ILE A 207 60.32 13.09 -5.30
C ILE A 207 58.90 13.60 -5.03
N ASN A 208 58.63 14.69 -5.77
CA ASN A 208 57.45 15.07 -6.56
C ASN A 208 56.12 15.45 -5.89
N THR A 209 55.88 16.76 -6.01
CA THR A 209 54.60 17.46 -5.93
C THR A 209 53.97 17.54 -7.33
N ALA A 210 52.63 17.64 -7.31
CA ALA A 210 51.75 18.38 -8.22
C ALA A 210 51.04 17.62 -9.35
N ASP A 211 49.73 17.50 -9.09
CA ASP A 211 48.59 17.87 -9.94
C ASP A 211 48.31 17.10 -11.23
N THR A 212 47.10 16.53 -11.30
CA THR A 212 46.22 16.71 -12.47
C THR A 212 44.75 16.63 -12.06
N GLN A 213 44.01 17.65 -12.50
CA GLN A 213 42.57 17.86 -12.43
C GLN A 213 41.78 16.97 -13.42
N THR A 214 40.56 16.62 -13.01
CA THR A 214 39.31 16.49 -13.79
C THR A 214 39.22 15.47 -14.94
N ALA A 215 38.32 14.48 -14.81
CA ALA A 215 37.44 14.03 -15.92
C ALA A 215 36.26 13.17 -15.44
N VAL A 216 35.09 13.51 -15.97
CA VAL A 216 33.75 12.91 -15.84
C VAL A 216 33.68 11.54 -16.55
N PRO A 217 32.97 10.52 -16.04
CA PRO A 217 32.65 9.34 -16.84
C PRO A 217 31.27 9.46 -17.51
N THR A 218 31.25 9.33 -18.83
CA THR A 218 30.07 9.17 -19.70
C THR A 218 29.96 7.66 -20.06
N PRO A 219 28.77 7.10 -20.34
CA PRO A 219 28.50 5.68 -20.19
C PRO A 219 28.93 4.84 -21.40
N VAL A 220 29.28 3.58 -21.11
CA VAL A 220 29.66 2.58 -22.10
C VAL A 220 28.41 2.05 -22.81
N THR A 221 28.35 2.29 -24.12
CA THR A 221 27.48 1.62 -25.10
C THR A 221 27.94 0.17 -25.27
N ILE A 222 27.01 -0.79 -25.15
CA ILE A 222 27.22 -2.19 -25.54
C ILE A 222 26.32 -2.48 -26.74
N GLU A 223 26.94 -2.94 -27.82
CA GLU A 223 26.31 -3.29 -29.09
C GLU A 223 25.50 -4.60 -29.00
N THR A 224 24.37 -4.59 -29.73
CA THR A 224 23.50 -5.74 -30.02
C THR A 224 24.11 -6.65 -31.09
N PRO A 225 23.93 -7.99 -31.00
CA PRO A 225 23.85 -8.83 -32.18
C PRO A 225 22.44 -9.41 -32.40
N GLU A 226 22.00 -9.42 -33.65
CA GLU A 226 20.72 -9.92 -34.13
C GLU A 226 20.48 -11.43 -33.89
N LYS A 227 19.27 -11.70 -33.36
CA LYS A 227 18.24 -12.66 -33.80
C LYS A 227 18.68 -14.04 -34.36
N LYS A 228 18.32 -15.09 -33.62
CA LYS A 228 17.80 -16.33 -34.20
C LYS A 228 16.62 -16.86 -33.37
N THR A 229 15.54 -17.14 -34.08
CA THR A 229 14.23 -17.63 -33.64
C THR A 229 14.30 -19.03 -33.04
N ASP A 230 13.62 -19.26 -31.91
CA ASP A 230 12.78 -20.45 -31.78
C ASP A 230 11.65 -20.30 -30.75
N SER A 231 10.54 -20.94 -31.10
CA SER A 231 9.20 -20.86 -30.52
C SER A 231 9.09 -21.60 -29.19
N ALA A 232 8.93 -20.90 -28.06
CA ALA A 232 8.22 -21.37 -26.84
C ALA A 232 8.33 -20.34 -25.70
N ASN A 233 7.53 -19.26 -25.71
CA ASN A 233 7.29 -18.50 -24.46
C ASN A 233 6.04 -17.61 -24.47
N ALA A 234 4.97 -18.00 -25.16
CA ALA A 234 3.73 -17.22 -25.25
C ALA A 234 2.76 -17.46 -24.08
N THR A 235 3.23 -17.79 -22.87
CA THR A 235 2.32 -18.20 -21.78
C THR A 235 2.57 -17.50 -20.44
N VAL A 236 3.49 -16.54 -20.37
CA VAL A 236 3.82 -15.87 -19.08
C VAL A 236 3.39 -14.40 -19.05
N GLU A 237 3.32 -13.69 -20.18
CA GLU A 237 2.88 -12.28 -20.20
C GLU A 237 1.37 -12.09 -20.02
N THR A 238 0.55 -13.12 -20.23
CA THR A 238 -0.92 -13.01 -20.11
C THR A 238 -1.44 -13.10 -18.68
N LEU A 239 -0.60 -13.31 -17.66
CA LEU A 239 -1.05 -13.46 -16.25
C LEU A 239 -0.82 -12.22 -15.38
N LEU A 240 0.01 -11.28 -15.80
CA LEU A 240 0.23 -10.01 -15.08
C LEU A 240 -0.68 -8.88 -15.57
N ASP A 241 -1.25 -9.00 -16.77
CA ASP A 241 -2.17 -7.99 -17.32
C ASP A 241 -3.63 -8.18 -16.91
N SER A 242 -3.95 -9.26 -16.19
CA SER A 242 -5.28 -9.58 -15.68
C SER A 242 -5.32 -9.95 -14.20
N ALA A 243 -4.35 -9.49 -13.40
CA ALA A 243 -4.34 -9.62 -11.94
C ALA A 243 -4.54 -8.27 -11.23
#